data_AF-A0AAU5X3P5-F1
#
_entry.id   AF-A0AAU5X3P5-F1
#
_cell.length_a   1.000
_cell.length_b   1.000
_cell.length_c   1.000
_cell.angle_alpha   90.00
_cell.angle_beta   90.00
_cell.angle_gamma   90.00
#
_symmetry.space_group_name_H-M   'P 1'
#
loop_
_entity.id
_entity.type
_entity.pdbx_description
1 polymer ?
#
loop_
_entity_poly.entity_id
_entity_poly.type
_entity_poly.pdbx_seq_one_letter_code
_entity_poly.pdbx_strand_id
1 'polypeptide(L)'
;MTRPDDGELRPLLLTGATPDVVAIVSRDDIVALRYALLVEHLRPGIRLIVTIFDRTTAGEVARSVPNCTVLGMTDAIVPSLLAACVDEELSSIVRVDGRLVAATKDGSITPARVPVNHNRCPRGLLGRYRALDTSSRALVLSFAALFTILGLEALLGGLVFHDRWYDAIWQSTRGLTTVGSAPRAEHGPAWYKLLSTGLMLAALAMVGLFTASLVDRTTGRRLTGILGSRAVPAREHVIVVGLGQVGLRLCVELRELGIPVVVIERDEEARCLPLAQQRRIPVILGRGGNRFLLERAGLHHARALAAVSSGGLENISVAVTARAVAPHQRIVLRAGGSDDITDESRSLFRIGAVCDTARIIGALVACHIAGEAPVNVFLIGARTYALFPGGRVMNLAAWSDTAMG
;
A
#
# COMPACT_ATOMS: atom_id res chain seq x y z
N MET A 1 8.76 -28.50 0.55
CA MET A 1 9.22 -28.87 1.90
C MET A 1 8.22 -29.85 2.48
N THR A 2 8.66 -31.06 2.82
CA THR A 2 7.83 -32.11 3.44
C THR A 2 7.32 -31.63 4.79
N ARG A 3 6.01 -31.74 5.02
CA ARG A 3 5.40 -31.44 6.32
C ARG A 3 5.59 -32.69 7.19
N PRO A 4 6.41 -32.65 8.26
CA PRO A 4 6.67 -33.83 9.08
C PRO A 4 5.35 -34.34 9.66
N ASP A 5 5.12 -35.65 9.55
CA ASP A 5 3.92 -36.28 10.08
C ASP A 5 4.13 -36.67 11.56
N ASP A 6 3.03 -37.00 12.25
CA ASP A 6 3.05 -37.35 13.68
C ASP A 6 4.02 -38.51 13.99
N GLY A 7 4.08 -39.49 13.08
CA GLY A 7 5.02 -40.63 13.17
C GLY A 7 6.50 -40.25 13.08
N GLU A 8 6.85 -39.12 12.44
CA GLU A 8 8.23 -38.62 12.33
C GLU A 8 8.62 -37.73 13.53
N LEU A 9 7.67 -36.96 14.07
CA LEU A 9 7.88 -36.07 15.22
C LEU A 9 8.00 -36.83 16.55
N ARG A 10 7.20 -37.89 16.72
CA ARG A 10 7.13 -38.68 17.94
C ARG A 10 8.50 -39.26 18.38
N PRO A 11 9.28 -39.94 17.52
CA PRO A 11 10.58 -40.49 17.94
C PRO A 11 11.62 -39.41 18.27
N LEU A 12 11.56 -38.25 17.62
CA LEU A 12 12.48 -37.14 17.89
C LEU A 12 12.22 -36.47 19.25
N LEU A 13 10.96 -36.37 19.65
CA LEU A 13 10.56 -35.75 20.91
C LEU A 13 10.65 -36.69 22.12
N LEU A 14 10.53 -38.01 21.92
CA LEU A 14 10.41 -39.00 23.00
C LEU A 14 11.64 -39.91 23.20
N THR A 15 12.50 -40.09 22.18
CA THR A 15 13.55 -41.14 22.22
C THR A 15 14.99 -40.64 22.01
N GLY A 16 15.20 -39.39 21.57
CA GLY A 16 16.51 -38.79 21.35
C GLY A 16 17.05 -37.98 22.54
N ALA A 17 18.11 -37.18 22.29
CA ALA A 17 18.54 -36.11 23.22
C ALA A 17 17.37 -35.13 23.39
N THR A 18 16.73 -35.17 24.56
CA THR A 18 15.45 -34.52 24.72
C THR A 18 15.61 -33.00 24.69
N PRO A 19 14.94 -32.29 23.76
CA PRO A 19 15.11 -30.85 23.65
C PRO A 19 14.46 -30.13 24.84
N ASP A 20 15.15 -29.12 25.39
CA ASP A 20 14.59 -28.26 26.44
C ASP A 20 13.61 -27.21 25.89
N VAL A 21 13.73 -26.90 24.60
CA VAL A 21 12.93 -25.89 23.89
C VAL A 21 12.57 -26.40 22.49
N VAL A 22 11.33 -26.19 22.07
CA VAL A 22 10.90 -26.48 20.69
C VAL A 22 10.46 -25.18 20.02
N ALA A 23 11.11 -24.87 18.89
CA ALA A 23 10.77 -23.72 18.06
C ALA A 23 10.06 -24.16 16.78
N ILE A 24 8.86 -23.65 16.56
CA ILE A 24 8.03 -23.91 15.38
C ILE A 24 8.06 -22.66 14.52
N VAL A 25 8.83 -22.73 13.44
CA VAL A 25 8.98 -21.64 12.47
C VAL A 25 8.20 -22.02 11.21
N SER A 26 7.05 -21.40 11.02
CA SER A 26 6.17 -21.64 9.87
C SER A 26 5.61 -20.32 9.37
N ARG A 27 5.40 -20.24 8.06
CA ARG A 27 4.71 -19.10 7.42
C ARG A 27 3.20 -19.29 7.32
N ASP A 28 2.73 -20.47 7.66
CA ASP A 28 1.33 -20.85 7.69
C ASP A 28 0.92 -21.04 9.15
N ASP A 29 0.02 -20.16 9.62
CA ASP A 29 -0.43 -20.14 11.01
C ASP A 29 -1.17 -21.41 11.39
N ILE A 30 -1.89 -22.03 10.45
CA ILE A 30 -2.62 -23.28 10.68
C ILE A 30 -1.62 -24.40 10.93
N VAL A 31 -0.55 -24.44 10.13
CA VAL A 31 0.52 -25.42 10.29
C VAL A 31 1.29 -25.18 11.59
N ALA A 32 1.60 -23.92 11.92
CA ALA A 32 2.27 -23.56 13.16
C ALA A 32 1.46 -24.02 14.38
N LEU A 33 0.15 -23.76 14.35
CA LEU A 33 -0.80 -24.16 15.37
C LEU A 33 -0.93 -25.67 15.54
N ARG A 34 -1.05 -26.39 14.42
CA ARG A 34 -1.13 -27.85 14.44
C ARG A 34 0.08 -28.46 15.14
N TYR A 35 1.28 -28.00 14.80
CA TYR A 35 2.50 -28.50 15.43
C TYR A 35 2.62 -28.07 16.89
N ALA A 36 2.18 -26.85 17.24
CA ALA A 36 2.22 -26.39 18.63
C ALA A 36 1.35 -27.25 19.54
N LEU A 37 0.12 -27.55 19.11
CA LEU A 37 -0.80 -28.42 19.85
C LEU A 37 -0.30 -29.87 19.90
N LEU A 38 0.30 -30.36 18.81
CA LEU A 38 0.87 -31.71 18.77
C LEU A 38 2.05 -31.85 19.72
N VAL A 39 2.97 -30.88 19.76
CA VAL A 39 4.10 -30.90 20.69
C VAL A 39 3.63 -30.79 22.14
N GLU A 40 2.66 -29.91 22.43
CA GLU A 40 2.07 -29.81 23.77
C GLU A 40 1.37 -31.12 24.19
N HIS A 41 0.71 -31.81 23.26
CA HIS A 41 0.08 -33.10 23.54
C HIS A 41 1.10 -34.21 23.81
N LEU A 42 2.18 -34.27 23.01
CA LEU A 42 3.23 -35.28 23.17
C LEU A 42 4.11 -35.02 24.39
N ARG A 43 4.36 -33.75 24.73
CA ARG A 43 5.23 -33.35 25.85
C ARG A 43 4.71 -32.11 26.55
N PRO A 44 3.71 -32.25 27.43
CA PRO A 44 3.13 -31.13 28.17
C PRO A 44 4.19 -30.41 28.99
N GLY A 45 4.16 -29.07 28.99
CA GLY A 45 5.07 -28.28 29.82
C GLY A 45 6.41 -27.91 29.17
N ILE A 46 6.70 -28.38 27.95
CA ILE A 46 7.90 -27.97 27.23
C ILE A 46 7.80 -26.49 26.82
N ARG A 47 8.93 -25.77 26.89
CA ARG A 47 8.97 -24.38 26.44
C ARG A 47 8.82 -24.32 24.93
N LEU A 48 7.70 -23.77 24.47
CA LEU A 48 7.33 -23.66 23.07
C LEU A 48 7.56 -22.24 22.56
N ILE A 49 8.19 -22.11 21.39
CA ILE A 49 8.32 -20.85 20.67
C ILE A 49 7.64 -21.03 19.33
N VAL A 50 6.59 -20.25 19.05
CA VAL A 50 5.78 -20.42 17.83
C VAL A 50 5.73 -19.11 17.08
N THR A 51 6.11 -19.13 15.80
CA THR A 51 5.96 -17.96 14.93
C THR A 51 4.56 -17.91 14.36
N ILE A 52 3.85 -16.80 14.57
CA ILE A 52 2.50 -16.57 14.03
C ILE A 52 2.51 -15.27 13.20
N PHE A 53 1.91 -15.32 12.02
CA PHE A 53 1.75 -14.18 11.11
C PHE A 53 0.53 -13.34 11.50
N ASP A 54 -0.60 -13.98 11.81
CA ASP A 54 -1.85 -13.34 12.21
C ASP A 54 -1.91 -12.95 13.68
N ARG A 55 -2.04 -11.65 13.94
CA ARG A 55 -2.09 -11.09 15.28
C ARG A 55 -3.33 -11.52 16.07
N THR A 56 -4.45 -11.77 15.40
CA THR A 56 -5.66 -12.27 16.08
C THR A 56 -5.47 -13.70 16.55
N THR A 57 -4.86 -14.53 15.71
CA THR A 57 -4.53 -15.92 16.05
C THR A 57 -3.50 -15.98 17.18
N ALA A 58 -2.49 -15.11 17.14
CA ALA A 58 -1.45 -15.03 18.18
C ALA A 58 -2.02 -14.84 19.59
N GLY A 59 -3.02 -13.97 19.74
CA GLY A 59 -3.67 -13.72 21.04
C GLY A 59 -4.49 -14.90 21.57
N GLU A 60 -5.11 -15.68 20.68
CA GLU A 60 -5.85 -16.90 21.07
C GLU A 60 -4.90 -18.04 21.46
N VAL A 61 -3.78 -18.18 20.75
CA VAL A 61 -2.78 -19.23 21.03
C VAL A 61 -2.10 -19.00 22.37
N ALA A 62 -1.69 -17.76 22.64
CA ALA A 62 -1.07 -17.41 23.92
C ALA A 62 -2.02 -17.65 25.11
N ARG A 63 -3.34 -17.58 24.91
CA ARG A 63 -4.34 -17.88 25.94
C ARG A 63 -4.61 -19.38 26.10
N SER A 64 -4.46 -20.15 25.03
CA SER A 64 -4.81 -21.57 25.02
C SER A 64 -3.65 -22.48 25.41
N VAL A 65 -2.39 -22.03 25.23
CA VAL A 65 -1.18 -22.81 25.51
C VAL A 65 -0.29 -22.03 26.50
N PRO A 66 -0.29 -22.35 27.80
CA PRO A 66 0.34 -21.53 28.84
C PRO A 66 1.88 -21.48 28.76
N ASN A 67 2.53 -22.47 28.14
CA ASN A 67 4.00 -22.52 27.98
C ASN A 67 4.48 -22.10 26.58
N CYS A 68 3.63 -21.41 25.82
CA CYS A 68 3.91 -20.97 24.45
C CYS A 68 4.27 -19.48 24.40
N THR A 69 5.48 -19.18 23.93
CA THR A 69 5.89 -17.84 23.53
C THR A 69 5.56 -17.64 22.05
N VAL A 70 4.57 -16.79 21.77
CA VAL A 70 4.17 -16.47 20.41
C VAL A 70 4.97 -15.29 19.87
N LEU A 71 5.66 -15.50 18.74
CA LEU A 71 6.42 -14.48 18.04
C LEU A 71 5.63 -13.99 16.82
N GLY A 72 5.14 -12.76 16.90
CA GLY A 72 4.45 -12.09 15.79
C GLY A 72 5.44 -11.71 14.69
N MET A 73 5.44 -12.44 13.57
CA MET A 73 6.38 -12.16 12.47
C MET A 73 6.18 -10.76 11.89
N THR A 74 4.93 -10.31 11.79
CA THR A 74 4.61 -8.95 11.35
C THR A 74 5.16 -7.90 12.30
N ASP A 75 5.02 -8.10 13.61
CA ASP A 75 5.47 -7.14 14.63
C ASP A 75 7.01 -7.07 14.73
N ALA A 76 7.73 -8.14 14.35
CA ALA A 76 9.19 -8.14 14.28
C ALA A 76 9.77 -7.34 13.09
N ILE A 77 9.08 -7.35 11.94
CA ILE A 77 9.63 -6.79 10.69
C ILE A 77 9.21 -5.33 10.50
N VAL A 78 7.98 -4.98 10.90
CA VAL A 78 7.40 -3.65 10.69
C VAL A 78 8.26 -2.51 11.26
N PRO A 79 8.87 -2.61 12.46
CA PRO A 79 9.76 -1.57 12.98
C PRO A 79 10.91 -1.18 12.03
N SER A 80 11.49 -2.16 11.33
CA SER A 80 12.58 -1.96 10.37
C SER A 80 12.07 -1.37 9.05
N LEU A 81 10.91 -1.84 8.57
CA LEU A 81 10.24 -1.26 7.39
C LEU A 81 9.80 0.18 7.65
N LEU A 82 9.25 0.44 8.83
CA LEU A 82 8.79 1.75 9.28
C LEU A 82 9.95 2.73 9.34
N ALA A 83 11.06 2.34 9.96
CA ALA A 83 12.28 3.13 10.01
C ALA A 83 12.74 3.55 8.61
N ALA A 84 12.89 2.57 7.71
CA ALA A 84 13.31 2.81 6.34
C ALA A 84 12.33 3.69 5.54
N CYS A 85 11.04 3.74 5.91
CA CYS A 85 10.07 4.66 5.29
C CYS A 85 10.17 6.08 5.83
N VAL A 86 10.52 6.24 7.12
CA VAL A 86 10.60 7.52 7.81
C VAL A 86 11.89 8.25 7.45
N ASP A 87 13.03 7.58 7.66
CA ASP A 87 14.36 8.15 7.48
C ASP A 87 15.35 7.08 7.03
N GLU A 88 16.33 7.47 6.22
CA GLU A 88 17.36 6.57 5.71
C GLU A 88 18.44 6.28 6.76
N GLU A 89 18.62 7.16 7.74
CA GLU A 89 19.59 6.95 8.83
C GLU A 89 19.08 5.98 9.90
N LEU A 90 17.77 5.67 9.91
CA LEU A 90 17.15 4.81 10.90
C LEU A 90 17.13 3.36 10.43
N SER A 91 17.53 2.45 11.31
CA SER A 91 17.47 1.00 11.10
C SER A 91 16.21 0.36 11.70
N SER A 92 15.68 0.90 12.80
CA SER A 92 14.47 0.42 13.45
C SER A 92 13.80 1.52 14.27
N ILE A 93 12.46 1.59 14.25
CA ILE A 93 11.66 2.45 15.13
C ILE A 93 10.67 1.57 15.88
N VAL A 94 10.72 1.57 17.20
CA VAL A 94 9.84 0.76 18.05
C VAL A 94 9.41 1.55 19.29
N ARG A 95 8.25 1.21 19.85
CA ARG A 95 7.83 1.74 21.16
C ARG A 95 8.35 0.83 22.27
N VAL A 96 9.12 1.40 23.19
CA VAL A 96 9.58 0.77 24.43
C VAL A 96 9.01 1.58 25.58
N ASP A 97 8.24 0.94 26.48
CA ASP A 97 7.63 1.58 27.65
C ASP A 97 6.83 2.86 27.32
N GLY A 98 6.09 2.83 26.21
CA GLY A 98 5.27 3.95 25.74
C GLY A 98 6.05 5.10 25.07
N ARG A 99 7.38 5.01 24.98
CA ARG A 99 8.24 5.98 24.30
C ARG A 99 8.73 5.44 22.95
N LEU A 100 8.75 6.30 21.94
CA LEU A 100 9.29 5.95 20.63
C LEU A 100 10.83 5.98 20.70
N VAL A 101 11.46 4.87 20.35
CA VAL A 101 12.91 4.71 20.33
C VAL A 101 13.32 4.35 18.91
N ALA A 102 14.37 5.01 18.40
CA ALA A 102 14.95 4.69 17.11
C ALA A 102 16.39 4.21 17.29
N ALA A 103 16.72 3.14 16.57
CA ALA A 103 18.09 2.71 16.37
C ALA A 103 18.58 3.29 15.04
N THR A 104 19.72 3.99 15.07
CA THR A 104 20.35 4.53 13.86
C THR A 104 21.30 3.51 13.25
N LYS A 105 21.67 3.71 11.99
CA LYS A 105 22.69 2.90 11.29
C LYS A 105 24.07 2.99 11.94
N ASP A 106 24.34 4.02 12.75
CA ASP A 106 25.57 4.13 13.52
C ASP A 106 25.56 3.28 14.80
N GLY A 107 24.46 2.57 15.06
CA GLY A 107 24.28 1.76 16.27
C GLY A 107 23.87 2.56 17.50
N SER A 108 23.69 3.88 17.37
CA SER A 108 23.20 4.74 18.44
C SER A 108 21.69 4.54 18.63
N ILE A 109 21.25 4.63 19.89
CA ILE A 109 19.83 4.58 20.25
C ILE A 109 19.43 5.98 20.69
N THR A 110 18.47 6.56 20.00
CA THR A 110 17.97 7.88 20.33
C THR A 110 16.46 7.86 20.53
N PRO A 111 15.92 8.70 21.43
CA PRO A 111 14.48 8.91 21.50
C PRO A 111 14.02 9.47 20.15
N ALA A 112 13.13 8.74 19.49
CA ALA A 112 12.70 9.07 18.15
C ALA A 112 11.71 10.23 18.19
N ARG A 113 12.09 11.37 17.59
CA ARG A 113 11.15 12.44 17.24
C ARG A 113 10.87 12.32 15.75
N VAL A 114 9.65 11.95 15.38
CA VAL A 114 9.26 11.96 13.97
C VAL A 114 9.01 13.42 13.57
N PRO A 115 9.75 13.98 12.59
CA PRO A 115 9.43 15.29 12.06
C PRO A 115 8.10 15.18 11.30
N VAL A 116 7.03 15.62 11.94
CA VAL A 116 5.70 15.67 11.32
C VAL A 116 5.53 17.02 10.65
N ASN A 117 5.66 17.07 9.32
CA ASN A 117 5.39 18.30 8.58
C ASN A 117 3.87 18.46 8.43
N HIS A 118 3.24 19.23 9.32
CA HIS A 118 1.81 19.53 9.30
C HIS A 118 1.46 20.63 8.28
N ASN A 119 1.89 20.51 7.03
CA ASN A 119 1.44 21.41 5.97
C ASN A 119 0.04 20.98 5.47
N ARG A 120 -0.97 21.08 6.35
CA ARG A 120 -2.37 21.09 5.96
C ARG A 120 -2.69 22.46 5.35
N CYS A 121 -2.43 22.61 4.06
CA CYS A 121 -2.84 23.81 3.35
C CYS A 121 -4.38 23.83 3.24
N PRO A 122 -5.09 24.86 3.76
CA PRO A 122 -6.54 24.93 3.66
C PRO A 122 -6.90 25.21 2.19
N ARG A 123 -7.51 24.24 1.51
CA ARG A 123 -7.86 24.37 0.10
C ARG A 123 -9.12 25.22 -0.07
N GLY A 124 -8.95 26.46 -0.57
CA GLY A 124 -10.04 27.31 -1.04
C GLY A 124 -10.79 26.75 -2.25
N LEU A 125 -11.95 27.34 -2.59
CA LEU A 125 -12.88 26.88 -3.63
C LEU A 125 -12.24 26.67 -5.02
N LEU A 126 -11.28 27.49 -5.46
CA LEU A 126 -10.54 27.26 -6.71
C LEU A 126 -9.62 26.02 -6.66
N GLY A 127 -9.14 25.65 -5.48
CA GLY A 127 -8.39 24.41 -5.25
C GLY A 127 -9.25 23.16 -5.42
N ARG A 128 -10.58 23.25 -5.25
CA ARG A 128 -11.51 22.14 -5.53
C ARG A 128 -11.64 21.85 -7.02
N TYR A 129 -11.50 22.86 -7.89
CA TYR A 129 -11.58 22.69 -9.34
C TYR A 129 -10.28 22.09 -9.92
N ARG A 130 -9.12 22.56 -9.45
CA ARG A 130 -7.80 21.94 -9.74
C ARG A 130 -7.56 20.61 -9.00
N ALA A 131 -8.49 20.14 -8.18
CA ALA A 131 -8.42 18.84 -7.50
C ALA A 131 -9.40 17.80 -8.07
N LEU A 132 -10.12 18.11 -9.15
CA LEU A 132 -10.90 17.12 -9.88
C LEU A 132 -9.94 16.21 -10.66
N ASP A 133 -10.17 14.89 -10.62
CA ASP A 133 -9.50 13.90 -11.48
C ASP A 133 -9.65 14.29 -12.96
N THR A 134 -8.70 13.89 -13.81
CA THR A 134 -8.74 14.13 -15.27
C THR A 134 -10.09 13.76 -15.88
N SER A 135 -10.67 12.61 -15.50
CA SER A 135 -11.99 12.16 -15.97
C SER A 135 -13.16 13.02 -15.46
N SER A 136 -13.07 13.54 -14.23
CA SER A 136 -14.11 14.46 -13.70
C SER A 136 -14.02 15.84 -14.34
N ARG A 137 -12.82 16.32 -14.67
CA ARG A 137 -12.63 17.54 -15.46
C ARG A 137 -13.16 17.36 -16.87
N ALA A 138 -12.85 16.25 -17.53
CA ALA A 138 -13.34 15.93 -18.86
C ALA A 138 -14.88 15.88 -18.92
N LEU A 139 -15.53 15.28 -17.92
CA LEU A 139 -16.99 15.27 -17.82
C LEU A 139 -17.57 16.68 -17.63
N VAL A 140 -17.03 17.47 -16.70
CA VAL A 140 -17.53 18.83 -16.45
C VAL A 140 -17.27 19.74 -17.66
N LEU A 141 -16.11 19.62 -18.31
CA LEU A 141 -15.76 20.39 -19.50
C LEU A 141 -16.62 20.00 -20.70
N SER A 142 -16.84 18.70 -20.96
CA SER A 142 -17.71 18.24 -22.05
C SER A 142 -19.16 18.64 -21.81
N PHE A 143 -19.66 18.56 -20.58
CA PHE A 143 -20.98 19.05 -20.20
C PHE A 143 -21.11 20.57 -20.43
N ALA A 144 -20.15 21.35 -19.94
CA ALA A 144 -20.14 22.81 -20.13
C ALA A 144 -20.03 23.19 -21.62
N ALA A 145 -19.20 22.49 -22.40
CA ALA A 145 -19.05 22.70 -23.83
C ALA A 145 -20.36 22.40 -24.58
N LEU A 146 -21.06 21.31 -24.23
CA LEU A 146 -22.35 20.96 -24.83
C LEU A 146 -23.41 22.05 -24.58
N PHE A 147 -23.50 22.55 -23.35
CA PHE A 147 -24.39 23.67 -23.00
C PHE A 147 -24.01 24.96 -23.71
N THR A 148 -22.71 25.21 -23.89
CA THR A 148 -22.22 26.41 -24.61
C THR A 148 -22.56 26.34 -26.09
N ILE A 149 -22.40 25.17 -26.72
CA ILE A 149 -22.78 24.96 -28.13
C ILE A 149 -24.29 25.16 -28.31
N LEU A 150 -25.11 24.56 -27.44
CA LEU A 150 -26.57 24.74 -27.47
C LEU A 150 -26.97 26.21 -27.32
N GLY A 151 -26.36 26.93 -26.38
CA GLY A 151 -26.62 28.35 -26.15
C GLY A 151 -26.17 29.23 -27.32
N LEU A 152 -25.02 28.94 -27.93
CA LEU A 152 -24.50 29.68 -29.09
C LEU A 152 -25.40 29.47 -30.32
N GLU A 153 -25.86 28.25 -30.57
CA GLU A 153 -26.79 27.96 -31.66
C GLU A 153 -28.14 28.66 -31.44
N ALA A 154 -28.67 28.67 -30.20
CA ALA A 154 -29.92 29.37 -29.88
C ALA A 154 -29.78 30.89 -30.03
N LEU A 155 -28.64 31.46 -29.60
CA LEU A 155 -28.34 32.87 -29.76
C LEU A 155 -28.22 33.27 -31.24
N LEU A 156 -27.49 32.48 -32.04
CA LEU A 156 -27.34 32.70 -33.48
C LEU A 156 -28.68 32.61 -34.20
N GLY A 157 -29.50 31.61 -33.88
CA GLY A 157 -30.84 31.48 -34.44
C GLY A 157 -31.74 32.67 -34.08
N GLY A 158 -31.74 33.09 -32.82
CA GLY A 158 -32.49 34.25 -32.36
C GLY A 158 -32.04 35.58 -33.00
N LEU A 159 -30.74 35.76 -33.23
CA LEU A 159 -30.20 36.97 -33.87
C LEU A 159 -30.46 37.02 -35.37
N VAL A 160 -30.39 35.88 -36.07
CA VAL A 160 -30.53 35.81 -37.53
C VAL A 160 -31.99 35.80 -37.98
N PHE A 161 -32.85 35.08 -37.25
CA PHE A 161 -34.25 34.90 -37.63
C PHE A 161 -35.24 35.71 -36.77
N HIS A 162 -34.75 36.46 -35.77
CA HIS A 162 -35.58 37.20 -34.81
C HIS A 162 -36.66 36.34 -34.12
N ASP A 163 -36.37 35.05 -33.95
CA ASP A 163 -37.25 34.11 -33.27
C ASP A 163 -37.32 34.45 -31.77
N ARG A 164 -38.46 34.12 -31.15
CA ARG A 164 -38.60 34.23 -29.69
C ARG A 164 -37.62 33.26 -29.02
N TRP A 165 -37.13 33.62 -27.84
CA TRP A 165 -36.08 32.87 -27.13
C TRP A 165 -36.43 31.38 -26.91
N TYR A 166 -37.70 31.04 -26.72
CA TYR A 166 -38.15 29.66 -26.55
C TYR A 166 -38.15 28.87 -27.87
N ASP A 167 -38.48 29.52 -29.00
CA ASP A 167 -38.45 28.89 -30.33
C ASP A 167 -37.01 28.63 -30.74
N ALA A 168 -36.09 29.55 -30.44
CA ALA A 168 -34.67 29.38 -30.70
C ALA A 168 -34.08 28.18 -29.94
N ILE A 169 -34.38 28.04 -28.64
CA ILE A 169 -33.94 26.90 -27.83
C ILE A 169 -34.53 25.58 -28.35
N TRP A 170 -35.82 25.58 -28.73
CA TRP A 170 -36.48 24.41 -29.32
C TRP A 170 -35.77 23.95 -30.60
N GLN A 171 -35.44 24.87 -31.51
CA GLN A 171 -34.76 24.54 -32.76
C GLN A 171 -33.32 24.05 -32.54
N SER A 172 -32.55 24.69 -31.64
CA SER A 172 -31.19 24.24 -31.31
C SER A 172 -31.19 22.86 -30.64
N THR A 173 -32.21 22.55 -29.84
CA THR A 173 -32.35 21.21 -29.25
C THR A 173 -32.54 20.15 -30.33
N ARG A 174 -33.33 20.42 -31.39
CA ARG A 174 -33.51 19.49 -32.52
C ARG A 174 -32.22 19.24 -33.30
N GLY A 175 -31.37 20.27 -33.43
CA GLY A 175 -30.03 20.17 -33.99
C GLY A 175 -29.13 19.27 -33.13
N LEU A 176 -29.10 19.51 -31.82
CA LEU A 176 -28.32 18.74 -30.85
C LEU A 176 -28.74 17.26 -30.77
N THR A 177 -30.03 16.95 -30.82
CA THR A 177 -30.55 15.57 -30.74
C THR A 177 -30.54 14.84 -32.08
N THR A 178 -29.91 15.41 -33.12
CA THR A 178 -29.87 14.86 -34.48
C THR A 178 -31.24 14.63 -35.14
N VAL A 179 -32.28 15.34 -34.66
CA VAL A 179 -33.66 15.26 -35.18
C VAL A 179 -33.82 16.11 -36.47
N GLY A 180 -32.85 16.99 -36.74
CA GLY A 180 -32.78 17.78 -37.98
C GLY A 180 -32.92 19.28 -37.75
N SER A 181 -32.63 20.06 -38.78
CA SER A 181 -32.63 21.52 -38.72
C SER A 181 -34.03 22.14 -38.80
N ALA A 182 -34.16 23.41 -38.40
CA ALA A 182 -35.39 24.16 -38.57
C ALA A 182 -35.70 24.39 -40.07
N PRO A 183 -36.96 24.27 -40.52
CA PRO A 183 -37.33 24.59 -41.91
C PRO A 183 -36.95 26.02 -42.37
N ARG A 184 -36.87 26.96 -41.42
CA ARG A 184 -36.38 28.33 -41.67
C ARG A 184 -34.85 28.42 -41.82
N ALA A 185 -34.11 27.55 -41.14
CA ALA A 185 -32.65 27.47 -41.26
C ALA A 185 -32.23 27.00 -42.66
N GLU A 186 -33.06 26.19 -43.32
CA GLU A 186 -32.84 25.75 -44.71
C GLU A 186 -32.85 26.92 -45.71
N HIS A 187 -33.54 28.02 -45.38
CA HIS A 187 -33.61 29.24 -46.19
C HIS A 187 -32.66 30.34 -45.70
N GLY A 188 -31.82 30.04 -44.69
CA GLY A 188 -30.89 31.00 -44.10
C GLY A 188 -29.69 31.35 -44.99
N PRO A 189 -28.96 32.43 -44.67
CA PRO A 189 -27.72 32.82 -45.34
C PRO A 189 -26.67 31.70 -45.36
N ALA A 190 -25.84 31.66 -46.41
CA ALA A 190 -24.83 30.60 -46.59
C ALA A 190 -23.83 30.51 -45.42
N TRP A 191 -23.43 31.65 -44.85
CA TRP A 191 -22.51 31.70 -43.70
C TRP A 191 -23.13 31.06 -42.45
N TYR A 192 -24.43 31.23 -42.23
CA TYR A 192 -25.13 30.65 -41.08
C TYR A 192 -25.23 29.13 -41.22
N LYS A 193 -25.50 28.64 -42.43
CA LYS A 193 -25.54 27.20 -42.73
C LYS A 193 -24.18 26.54 -42.44
N LEU A 194 -23.09 27.13 -42.92
CA LEU A 194 -21.73 26.64 -42.67
C LEU A 194 -21.39 26.61 -41.18
N LEU A 195 -21.71 27.69 -40.45
CA LEU A 195 -21.47 27.78 -39.01
C LEU A 195 -22.31 26.77 -38.23
N SER A 196 -23.59 26.63 -38.56
CA SER A 196 -24.52 25.67 -37.92
C SER A 196 -24.09 24.22 -38.17
N THR A 197 -23.66 23.87 -39.40
CA THR A 197 -23.07 22.55 -39.66
C THR A 197 -21.83 22.29 -38.80
N GLY A 198 -20.94 23.29 -38.66
CA GLY A 198 -19.78 23.20 -37.77
C GLY A 198 -20.17 22.96 -36.31
N LEU A 199 -21.17 23.68 -35.81
CA LEU A 199 -21.68 23.53 -34.44
C LEU A 199 -22.36 22.18 -34.22
N MET A 200 -23.11 21.66 -35.19
CA MET A 200 -23.74 20.32 -35.12
C MET A 200 -22.68 19.21 -35.08
N LEU A 201 -21.61 19.29 -35.88
CA LEU A 201 -20.50 18.35 -35.84
C LEU A 201 -19.75 18.42 -34.50
N ALA A 202 -19.50 19.64 -33.99
CA ALA A 202 -18.89 19.84 -32.68
C ALA A 202 -19.76 19.29 -31.55
N ALA A 203 -21.08 19.48 -31.62
CA ALA A 203 -22.05 18.94 -30.67
C ALA A 203 -22.02 17.41 -30.67
N LEU A 204 -22.06 16.77 -31.85
CA LEU A 204 -21.99 15.32 -32.01
C LEU A 204 -20.69 14.75 -31.40
N ALA A 205 -19.55 15.39 -31.67
CA ALA A 205 -18.28 15.02 -31.04
C ALA A 205 -18.33 15.17 -29.52
N MET A 206 -18.87 16.28 -29.00
CA MET A 206 -18.98 16.53 -27.55
C MET A 206 -19.93 15.56 -26.85
N VAL A 207 -21.02 15.12 -27.49
CA VAL A 207 -21.87 14.04 -26.97
C VAL A 207 -21.09 12.74 -26.84
N GLY A 208 -20.25 12.41 -27.84
CA GLY A 208 -19.35 11.26 -27.78
C GLY A 208 -18.35 11.35 -26.62
N LEU A 209 -17.67 12.49 -26.49
CA LEU A 209 -16.74 12.73 -25.36
C LEU A 209 -17.44 12.71 -24.00
N PHE A 210 -18.65 13.26 -23.90
CA PHE A 210 -19.45 13.23 -22.68
C PHE A 210 -19.84 11.79 -22.31
N THR A 211 -20.29 11.01 -23.29
CA THR A 211 -20.66 9.60 -23.11
C THR A 211 -19.45 8.78 -22.68
N ALA A 212 -18.30 8.94 -23.34
CA ALA A 212 -17.04 8.29 -22.96
C ALA A 212 -16.63 8.67 -21.53
N SER A 213 -16.71 9.96 -21.18
CA SER A 213 -16.41 10.45 -19.82
C SER A 213 -17.38 9.91 -18.76
N LEU A 214 -18.64 9.71 -19.12
CA LEU A 214 -19.67 9.14 -18.25
C LEU A 214 -19.41 7.65 -18.01
N VAL A 215 -19.07 6.90 -19.06
CA VAL A 215 -18.69 5.47 -18.97
C VAL A 215 -17.41 5.29 -18.15
N ASP A 216 -16.41 6.15 -18.35
CA ASP A 216 -15.19 6.17 -17.54
C ASP A 216 -15.48 6.46 -16.07
N ARG A 217 -16.47 7.31 -15.78
CA ARG A 217 -16.87 7.61 -14.40
C ARG A 217 -17.63 6.46 -13.74
N THR A 218 -18.50 5.77 -14.47
CA THR A 218 -19.28 4.64 -13.94
C THR A 218 -18.42 3.39 -13.79
N THR A 219 -17.53 3.13 -14.75
CA THR A 219 -16.59 2.00 -14.77
C THR A 219 -15.36 2.27 -13.88
N GLY A 220 -14.88 3.51 -13.83
CA GLY A 220 -13.75 3.93 -13.00
C GLY A 220 -13.98 3.75 -11.49
N ARG A 221 -15.23 3.58 -11.04
CA ARG A 221 -15.56 3.11 -9.68
C ARG A 221 -15.04 1.70 -9.37
N ARG A 222 -14.72 0.89 -10.40
CA ARG A 222 -14.10 -0.43 -10.24
C ARG A 222 -12.57 -0.37 -10.18
N LEU A 223 -11.95 0.67 -10.72
CA LEU A 223 -10.48 0.82 -10.78
C LEU A 223 -9.91 1.92 -9.85
N THR A 224 -10.77 2.68 -9.17
CA THR A 224 -10.35 3.61 -8.11
C THR A 224 -11.04 3.20 -6.83
N GLY A 225 -10.25 2.55 -5.98
CA GLY A 225 -10.71 1.81 -4.82
C GLY A 225 -11.55 2.60 -3.84
N ILE A 226 -12.12 1.81 -2.94
CA ILE A 226 -13.29 2.06 -2.09
C ILE A 226 -13.20 3.31 -1.19
N LEU A 227 -12.04 3.98 -1.13
CA LEU A 227 -11.92 5.40 -0.76
C LEU A 227 -11.34 6.17 -1.95
N GLY A 228 -12.23 6.81 -2.72
CA GLY A 228 -11.90 7.45 -4.00
C GLY A 228 -10.69 8.40 -3.97
N SER A 229 -10.20 8.74 -5.15
CA SER A 229 -9.06 9.62 -5.49
C SER A 229 -8.84 10.87 -4.62
N ARG A 230 -9.87 11.37 -3.93
CA ARG A 230 -9.80 12.45 -2.94
C ARG A 230 -9.00 12.11 -1.68
N ALA A 231 -8.77 10.83 -1.41
CA ALA A 231 -8.08 10.37 -0.20
C ALA A 231 -6.56 10.15 -0.42
N VAL A 232 -6.08 10.18 -1.66
CA VAL A 232 -4.64 10.05 -1.95
C VAL A 232 -3.93 11.34 -1.52
N PRO A 233 -2.97 11.28 -0.59
CA PRO A 233 -2.23 12.46 -0.16
C PRO A 233 -1.42 13.06 -1.33
N ALA A 234 -1.26 14.38 -1.34
CA ALA A 234 -0.61 15.07 -2.45
C ALA A 234 0.94 15.05 -2.38
N ARG A 235 1.52 15.00 -1.18
CA ARG A 235 2.96 15.08 -0.91
C ARG A 235 3.31 14.43 0.43
N GLU A 236 4.59 14.08 0.59
CA GLU A 236 5.21 13.54 1.81
C GLU A 236 4.52 12.29 2.38
N HIS A 237 3.82 11.55 1.52
CA HIS A 237 3.14 10.32 1.91
C HIS A 237 3.96 9.09 1.59
N VAL A 238 3.62 7.97 2.24
CA VAL A 238 4.21 6.68 1.92
C VAL A 238 3.24 5.89 1.05
N ILE A 239 3.75 5.38 -0.06
CA ILE A 239 3.03 4.45 -0.94
C ILE A 239 3.36 3.03 -0.48
N VAL A 240 2.37 2.27 -0.03
CA VAL A 240 2.54 0.88 0.38
C VAL A 240 1.96 -0.03 -0.69
N VAL A 241 2.77 -0.91 -1.26
CA VAL A 241 2.35 -1.88 -2.28
C VAL A 241 2.21 -3.25 -1.62
N GLY A 242 0.99 -3.79 -1.64
CA GLY A 242 0.59 -5.00 -0.94
C GLY A 242 -0.12 -4.70 0.38
N LEU A 243 -1.40 -5.06 0.46
CA LEU A 243 -2.28 -4.99 1.62
C LEU A 243 -2.43 -6.37 2.27
N GLY A 244 -1.30 -7.00 2.56
CA GLY A 244 -1.25 -8.13 3.49
C GLY A 244 -1.26 -7.66 4.95
N GLN A 245 -1.03 -8.57 5.88
CA GLN A 245 -0.89 -8.25 7.30
C GLN A 245 0.25 -7.26 7.57
N VAL A 246 1.40 -7.45 6.91
CA VAL A 246 2.56 -6.54 7.01
C VAL A 246 2.22 -5.16 6.47
N GLY A 247 1.60 -5.08 5.29
CA GLY A 247 1.20 -3.81 4.68
C GLY A 247 0.17 -3.04 5.52
N LEU A 248 -0.87 -3.73 6.02
CA LEU A 248 -1.86 -3.13 6.90
C LEU A 248 -1.22 -2.60 8.20
N ARG A 249 -0.37 -3.41 8.84
CA ARG A 249 0.32 -3.02 10.09
C ARG A 249 1.21 -1.80 9.87
N LEU A 250 2.02 -1.81 8.80
CA LEU A 250 2.87 -0.68 8.42
C LEU A 250 2.04 0.59 8.20
N CYS A 251 0.90 0.50 7.51
CA CYS A 251 0.00 1.64 7.30
C CYS A 251 -0.57 2.19 8.60
N VAL A 252 -0.91 1.32 9.56
CA VAL A 252 -1.40 1.75 10.87
C VAL A 252 -0.31 2.49 11.63
N GLU A 253 0.89 1.93 11.72
CA GLU A 253 2.02 2.55 12.42
C GLU A 253 2.43 3.89 11.79
N LEU A 254 2.52 3.97 10.45
CA LEU A 254 2.80 5.23 9.74
C LEU A 254 1.76 6.31 10.07
N ARG A 255 0.48 5.96 10.13
CA ARG A 255 -0.58 6.91 10.48
C ARG A 255 -0.55 7.34 11.94
N GLU A 256 -0.19 6.44 12.85
CA GLU A 256 0.05 6.79 14.25
C GLU A 256 1.22 7.78 14.40
N LEU A 257 2.21 7.71 13.51
CA LEU A 257 3.29 8.71 13.40
C LEU A 257 2.88 9.99 12.64
N GLY A 258 1.61 10.12 12.24
CA GLY A 258 1.10 11.29 11.52
C GLY A 258 1.52 11.36 10.04
N ILE A 259 2.10 10.29 9.49
CA ILE A 259 2.54 10.22 8.10
C ILE A 259 1.37 9.77 7.22
N PRO A 260 0.99 10.53 6.18
CA PRO A 260 -0.07 10.12 5.26
C PRO A 260 0.35 8.86 4.48
N VAL A 261 -0.60 7.97 4.21
CA VAL A 261 -0.35 6.72 3.49
C VAL A 261 -1.37 6.50 2.39
N VAL A 262 -0.94 5.83 1.31
CA VAL A 262 -1.81 5.27 0.28
C VAL A 262 -1.36 3.85 0.00
N VAL A 263 -2.31 2.94 -0.14
CA VAL A 263 -2.06 1.53 -0.42
C VAL A 263 -2.37 1.23 -1.87
N ILE A 264 -1.56 0.39 -2.50
CA ILE A 264 -1.85 -0.25 -3.78
C ILE A 264 -2.00 -1.74 -3.53
N GLU A 265 -3.16 -2.28 -3.84
CA GLU A 265 -3.46 -3.71 -3.70
C GLU A 265 -4.02 -4.25 -5.02
N ARG A 266 -3.49 -5.39 -5.47
CA ARG A 266 -3.92 -6.06 -6.68
C ARG A 266 -5.23 -6.82 -6.48
N ASP A 267 -5.38 -7.47 -5.33
CA ASP A 267 -6.50 -8.35 -5.02
C ASP A 267 -7.70 -7.57 -4.46
N GLU A 268 -8.82 -7.58 -5.19
CA GLU A 268 -10.06 -6.92 -4.79
C GLU A 268 -10.73 -7.61 -3.59
N GLU A 269 -10.39 -8.87 -3.33
CA GLU A 269 -10.93 -9.67 -2.23
C GLU A 269 -9.92 -9.87 -1.09
N ALA A 270 -8.84 -9.07 -1.07
CA ALA A 270 -7.81 -9.16 -0.06
C ALA A 270 -8.40 -9.12 1.37
N ARG A 271 -8.03 -10.09 2.21
CA ARG A 271 -8.54 -10.26 3.60
C ARG A 271 -8.44 -8.98 4.45
N CYS A 272 -7.41 -8.16 4.23
CA CYS A 272 -7.17 -6.94 4.99
C CYS A 272 -7.89 -5.70 4.45
N LEU A 273 -8.58 -5.81 3.31
CA LEU A 273 -9.28 -4.70 2.67
C LEU A 273 -10.40 -4.09 3.53
N PRO A 274 -11.28 -4.89 4.18
CA PRO A 274 -12.31 -4.32 5.07
C PRO A 274 -11.71 -3.59 6.27
N LEU A 275 -10.61 -4.10 6.83
CA LEU A 275 -9.91 -3.46 7.95
C LEU A 275 -9.28 -2.13 7.54
N ALA A 276 -8.69 -2.06 6.34
CA ALA A 276 -8.16 -0.82 5.80
C ALA A 276 -9.26 0.24 5.62
N GLN A 277 -10.44 -0.17 5.14
CA GLN A 277 -11.60 0.72 4.99
C GLN A 277 -12.12 1.25 6.32
N GLN A 278 -12.30 0.38 7.32
CA GLN A 278 -12.70 0.78 8.68
C GLN A 278 -11.74 1.82 9.26
N ARG A 279 -10.45 1.67 9.00
CA ARG A 279 -9.40 2.61 9.42
C ARG A 279 -9.31 3.86 8.53
N ARG A 280 -10.08 3.97 7.45
CA ARG A 280 -10.03 5.06 6.46
C ARG A 280 -8.65 5.19 5.78
N ILE A 281 -8.00 4.06 5.53
CA ILE A 281 -6.74 4.02 4.76
C ILE A 281 -7.11 4.05 3.26
N PRO A 282 -6.59 5.00 2.47
CA PRO A 282 -6.82 5.03 1.03
C PRO A 282 -6.22 3.80 0.34
N VAL A 283 -7.02 3.08 -0.46
CA VAL A 283 -6.56 1.91 -1.22
C VAL A 283 -6.87 2.11 -2.70
N ILE A 284 -5.86 1.94 -3.54
CA ILE A 284 -5.94 1.91 -5.00
C ILE A 284 -5.87 0.45 -5.43
N LEU A 285 -6.89 0.01 -6.18
CA LEU A 285 -6.91 -1.35 -6.72
C LEU A 285 -6.11 -1.40 -8.02
N GLY A 286 -5.15 -2.32 -8.10
CA GLY A 286 -4.33 -2.56 -9.27
C GLY A 286 -2.94 -3.07 -8.95
N ARG A 287 -2.19 -3.44 -10.00
CA ARG A 287 -0.84 -3.97 -9.86
C ARG A 287 0.17 -2.87 -9.56
N GLY A 288 0.94 -3.02 -8.49
CA GLY A 288 1.99 -2.07 -8.11
C GLY A 288 3.13 -1.92 -9.12
N GLY A 289 3.34 -2.91 -9.99
CA GLY A 289 4.31 -2.83 -11.09
C GLY A 289 3.88 -1.94 -12.26
N ASN A 290 2.66 -1.38 -12.25
CA ASN A 290 2.15 -0.52 -13.32
C ASN A 290 2.63 0.94 -13.16
N ARG A 291 3.42 1.41 -14.13
CA ARG A 291 3.94 2.78 -14.22
C ARG A 291 2.86 3.86 -14.03
N PHE A 292 1.74 3.74 -14.75
CA PHE A 292 0.66 4.73 -14.71
C PHE A 292 0.02 4.81 -13.31
N LEU A 293 -0.09 3.67 -12.63
CA LEU A 293 -0.67 3.60 -11.28
C LEU A 293 0.26 4.25 -10.25
N LEU A 294 1.57 3.99 -10.33
CA LEU A 294 2.56 4.63 -9.47
C LEU A 294 2.62 6.16 -9.67
N GLU A 295 2.58 6.63 -10.92
CA GLU A 295 2.48 8.06 -11.22
C GLU A 295 1.21 8.67 -10.62
N ARG A 296 0.06 8.00 -10.80
CA ARG A 296 -1.22 8.44 -10.24
C ARG A 296 -1.26 8.41 -8.71
N ALA A 297 -0.53 7.49 -8.08
CA ALA A 297 -0.35 7.44 -6.62
C ALA A 297 0.60 8.54 -6.09
N GLY A 298 1.14 9.39 -6.98
CA GLY A 298 1.98 10.52 -6.62
C GLY A 298 3.40 10.12 -6.24
N LEU A 299 3.97 9.08 -6.88
CA LEU A 299 5.31 8.57 -6.55
C LEU A 299 6.39 9.65 -6.49
N HIS A 300 6.38 10.62 -7.42
CA HIS A 300 7.36 11.72 -7.46
C HIS A 300 7.36 12.64 -6.23
N HIS A 301 6.29 12.64 -5.45
CA HIS A 301 6.14 13.48 -4.26
C HIS A 301 5.99 12.66 -2.99
N ALA A 302 6.10 11.33 -3.09
CA ALA A 302 6.05 10.45 -1.96
C ALA A 302 7.33 10.62 -1.12
N ARG A 303 7.21 10.40 0.19
CA ARG A 303 8.34 10.26 1.10
C ARG A 303 9.10 8.96 0.82
N ALA A 304 8.36 7.87 0.63
CA ALA A 304 8.90 6.55 0.34
C ALA A 304 7.87 5.68 -0.38
N LEU A 305 8.36 4.68 -1.12
CA LEU A 305 7.56 3.55 -1.59
C LEU A 305 8.01 2.28 -0.86
N ALA A 306 7.08 1.56 -0.25
CA ALA A 306 7.33 0.29 0.43
C ALA A 306 6.64 -0.84 -0.31
N ALA A 307 7.39 -1.75 -0.91
CA ALA A 307 6.87 -2.97 -1.52
C ALA A 307 6.98 -4.13 -0.53
N VAL A 308 5.81 -4.54 -0.01
CA VAL A 308 5.67 -5.45 1.15
C VAL A 308 4.74 -6.62 0.86
N SER A 309 4.53 -6.94 -0.43
CA SER A 309 3.81 -8.13 -0.88
C SER A 309 4.49 -9.41 -0.38
N SER A 310 3.76 -10.51 -0.37
CA SER A 310 4.28 -11.85 -0.06
C SER A 310 5.21 -12.39 -1.15
N GLY A 311 5.04 -11.93 -2.40
CA GLY A 311 5.87 -12.32 -3.54
C GLY A 311 7.14 -11.50 -3.65
N GLY A 312 8.31 -12.14 -3.52
CA GLY A 312 9.62 -11.49 -3.67
C GLY A 312 9.78 -10.86 -5.06
N LEU A 313 9.49 -11.60 -6.12
CA LEU A 313 9.55 -11.13 -7.51
C LEU A 313 8.62 -9.93 -7.77
N GLU A 314 7.44 -9.90 -7.15
CA GLU A 314 6.52 -8.76 -7.26
C GLU A 314 7.11 -7.51 -6.62
N ASN A 315 7.70 -7.64 -5.42
CA ASN A 315 8.36 -6.52 -4.74
C ASN A 315 9.52 -5.97 -5.60
N ILE A 316 10.31 -6.84 -6.24
CA ILE A 316 11.39 -6.45 -7.14
C ILE A 316 10.84 -5.72 -8.36
N SER A 317 9.82 -6.27 -9.01
CA SER A 317 9.17 -5.65 -10.18
C SER A 317 8.67 -4.24 -9.86
N VAL A 318 8.02 -4.08 -8.71
CA VAL A 318 7.57 -2.77 -8.21
C VAL A 318 8.74 -1.82 -8.02
N ALA A 319 9.85 -2.28 -7.44
CA ALA A 319 11.04 -1.44 -7.23
C ALA A 319 11.67 -0.98 -8.54
N VAL A 320 11.79 -1.87 -9.52
CA VAL A 320 12.32 -1.55 -10.86
C VAL A 320 11.43 -0.51 -11.55
N THR A 321 10.12 -0.73 -11.57
CA THR A 321 9.18 0.26 -12.13
C THR A 321 9.25 1.59 -11.38
N ALA A 322 9.30 1.57 -10.05
CA ALA A 322 9.39 2.78 -9.25
C ALA A 322 10.67 3.56 -9.54
N ARG A 323 11.82 2.88 -9.70
CA ARG A 323 13.10 3.51 -10.05
C ARG A 323 13.08 4.09 -11.47
N ALA A 324 12.41 3.44 -12.41
CA ALA A 324 12.22 3.95 -13.77
C ALA A 324 11.32 5.19 -13.82
N VAL A 325 10.34 5.30 -12.92
CA VAL A 325 9.46 6.47 -12.79
C VAL A 325 10.12 7.60 -12.01
N ALA A 326 10.71 7.30 -10.86
CA ALA A 326 11.30 8.28 -9.95
C ALA A 326 12.71 7.83 -9.52
N PRO A 327 13.76 8.23 -10.26
CA PRO A 327 15.14 7.78 -10.06
C PRO A 327 15.76 8.09 -8.69
N HIS A 328 15.23 9.07 -7.96
CA HIS A 328 15.72 9.45 -6.63
C HIS A 328 14.77 9.07 -5.50
N GLN A 329 13.69 8.35 -5.81
CA GLN A 329 12.72 7.97 -4.79
C GLN A 329 13.33 6.97 -3.81
N ARG A 330 13.01 7.14 -2.52
CA ARG A 330 13.31 6.15 -1.49
C ARG A 330 12.40 4.95 -1.67
N ILE A 331 13.01 3.77 -1.86
CA ILE A 331 12.30 2.50 -2.06
C ILE A 331 12.69 1.56 -0.92
N VAL A 332 11.70 0.92 -0.32
CA VAL A 332 11.84 -0.06 0.75
C VAL A 332 11.26 -1.38 0.26
N LEU A 333 12.01 -2.47 0.45
CA LEU A 333 11.67 -3.79 -0.08
C LEU A 333 11.62 -4.81 1.04
N ARG A 334 10.55 -5.59 1.10
CA ARG A 334 10.52 -6.81 1.91
C ARG A 334 11.11 -7.98 1.11
N ALA A 335 12.15 -8.60 1.66
CA ALA A 335 12.76 -9.83 1.15
C ALA A 335 12.44 -11.02 2.09
N GLY A 336 12.49 -12.25 1.57
CA GLY A 336 12.16 -13.46 2.31
C GLY A 336 10.81 -14.09 1.93
N GLY A 337 10.46 -14.13 0.64
CA GLY A 337 9.23 -14.73 0.08
C GLY A 337 9.36 -16.24 -0.22
N SER A 338 8.31 -16.89 -0.74
CA SER A 338 8.36 -18.31 -1.19
C SER A 338 9.24 -18.51 -2.44
N ASP A 339 9.40 -17.42 -3.19
CA ASP A 339 10.05 -17.39 -4.50
C ASP A 339 11.41 -16.69 -4.43
N ASP A 340 12.07 -16.74 -3.26
CA ASP A 340 13.37 -16.11 -3.05
C ASP A 340 14.43 -16.81 -3.90
N ILE A 341 14.72 -16.21 -5.06
CA ILE A 341 15.99 -16.37 -5.75
C ILE A 341 17.05 -15.77 -4.82
N THR A 342 17.91 -16.67 -4.35
CA THR A 342 19.04 -16.61 -3.41
C THR A 342 19.97 -15.40 -3.54
N ASP A 343 21.02 -15.38 -2.71
CA ASP A 343 22.10 -14.40 -2.55
C ASP A 343 22.58 -13.63 -3.80
N GLU A 344 22.41 -14.14 -5.02
CA GLU A 344 22.69 -13.43 -6.27
C GLU A 344 21.83 -12.17 -6.45
N SER A 345 20.57 -12.20 -6.02
CA SER A 345 19.67 -11.03 -6.10
C SER A 345 20.16 -9.87 -5.22
N ARG A 346 20.89 -10.14 -4.13
CA ARG A 346 21.47 -9.10 -3.24
C ARG A 346 22.44 -8.18 -3.98
N SER A 347 23.13 -8.66 -5.02
CA SER A 347 24.01 -7.85 -5.86
C SER A 347 23.26 -6.86 -6.77
N LEU A 348 22.03 -7.22 -7.17
CA LEU A 348 21.13 -6.38 -7.97
C LEU A 348 20.46 -5.28 -7.14
N PHE A 349 20.41 -5.40 -5.81
CA PHE A 349 19.70 -4.47 -4.92
C PHE A 349 20.51 -3.27 -4.44
N ARG A 350 21.01 -2.46 -5.38
CA ARG A 350 21.27 -1.02 -5.11
C ARG A 350 19.99 -0.15 -5.20
N ILE A 351 18.83 -0.80 -5.37
CA ILE A 351 17.56 -0.14 -5.69
C ILE A 351 16.89 0.45 -4.44
N GLY A 352 17.24 0.03 -3.22
CA GLY A 352 16.60 0.57 -2.01
C GLY A 352 16.99 -0.15 -0.73
N ALA A 353 16.35 0.24 0.38
CA ALA A 353 16.53 -0.41 1.68
C ALA A 353 15.80 -1.77 1.69
N VAL A 354 16.53 -2.86 1.89
CA VAL A 354 15.97 -4.22 1.90
C VAL A 354 15.82 -4.70 3.34
N CYS A 355 14.60 -5.12 3.70
CA CYS A 355 14.28 -5.73 4.98
C CYS A 355 14.21 -7.25 4.81
N ASP A 356 15.25 -7.95 5.28
CA ASP A 356 15.34 -9.40 5.25
C ASP A 356 14.51 -10.04 6.37
N THR A 357 13.34 -10.54 5.99
CA THR A 357 12.37 -11.15 6.90
C THR A 357 12.94 -12.40 7.57
N ALA A 358 13.60 -13.26 6.81
CA ALA A 358 14.07 -14.56 7.31
C ALA A 358 15.17 -14.36 8.35
N ARG A 359 16.08 -13.43 8.10
CA ARG A 359 17.19 -13.12 9.01
C ARG A 359 16.71 -12.48 10.31
N ILE A 360 15.77 -11.54 10.25
CA ILE A 360 15.20 -10.90 11.45
C ILE A 360 14.44 -11.93 12.30
N ILE A 361 13.55 -12.73 11.69
CA ILE A 361 12.79 -13.75 12.41
C ILE A 361 13.71 -14.82 12.99
N GLY A 362 14.67 -15.33 12.20
CA GLY A 362 15.60 -16.35 12.65
C GLY A 362 16.41 -15.90 13.86
N ALA A 363 16.93 -14.67 13.83
CA ALA A 363 17.65 -14.09 14.97
C ALA A 363 16.74 -13.86 16.19
N LEU A 364 15.49 -13.43 15.98
CA LEU A 364 14.51 -13.28 17.06
C LEU A 364 14.20 -14.62 17.73
N VAL A 365 13.97 -15.68 16.94
CA VAL A 365 13.74 -17.04 17.42
C VAL A 365 14.97 -17.54 18.19
N ALA A 366 16.18 -17.35 17.65
CA ALA A 366 17.42 -17.76 18.32
C ALA A 366 17.61 -17.09 19.69
N CYS A 367 17.31 -15.79 19.81
CA CYS A 367 17.35 -15.09 21.10
C CYS A 367 16.40 -15.74 22.10
N HIS A 368 15.16 -16.01 21.68
CA HIS A 368 14.18 -16.64 22.56
C HIS A 368 14.60 -18.05 22.98
N ILE A 369 15.18 -18.84 22.07
CA ILE A 369 15.70 -20.17 22.41
C ILE A 369 16.74 -20.07 23.54
N ALA A 370 17.67 -19.11 23.46
CA ALA A 370 18.69 -18.91 24.50
C ALA A 370 18.17 -18.28 25.80
N GLY A 371 16.86 -18.04 25.94
CA GLY A 371 16.27 -17.46 27.15
C GLY A 371 16.28 -15.93 27.18
N GLU A 372 16.72 -15.29 26.10
CA GLU A 372 16.76 -13.85 25.94
C GLU A 372 15.48 -13.36 25.24
N ALA A 373 14.88 -12.27 25.74
CA ALA A 373 13.61 -11.73 25.22
C ALA A 373 13.80 -10.30 24.68
N PRO A 374 14.37 -10.14 23.46
CA PRO A 374 14.54 -8.81 22.88
C PRO A 374 13.19 -8.22 22.47
N VAL A 375 13.06 -6.90 22.61
CA VAL A 375 11.92 -6.12 22.16
C VAL A 375 11.86 -6.07 20.64
N ASN A 376 13.02 -5.94 19.98
CA ASN A 376 13.10 -5.97 18.53
C ASN A 376 14.48 -6.44 18.03
N VAL A 377 14.52 -6.99 16.83
CA VAL A 377 15.76 -7.36 16.12
C VAL A 377 15.80 -6.61 14.79
N PHE A 378 16.95 -6.03 14.47
CA PHE A 378 17.12 -5.22 13.26
C PHE A 378 18.52 -5.37 12.66
N LEU A 379 18.67 -4.90 11.43
CA LEU A 379 19.89 -5.04 10.65
C LEU A 379 20.58 -3.70 10.48
N ILE A 380 21.89 -3.67 10.68
CA ILE A 380 22.76 -2.54 10.32
C ILE A 380 23.82 -3.12 9.38
N GLY A 381 23.70 -2.80 8.08
CA GLY A 381 24.54 -3.39 7.04
C GLY A 381 24.49 -4.91 7.07
N ALA A 382 25.64 -5.56 7.23
CA ALA A 382 25.74 -7.01 7.31
C ALA A 382 25.57 -7.58 8.73
N ARG A 383 25.37 -6.76 9.77
CA ARG A 383 25.31 -7.18 11.18
C ARG A 383 23.90 -7.16 11.75
N THR A 384 23.61 -8.09 12.66
CA THR A 384 22.30 -8.23 13.31
C THR A 384 22.40 -7.71 14.74
N TYR A 385 21.47 -6.84 15.12
CA TYR A 385 21.39 -6.26 16.45
C TYR A 385 20.06 -6.59 17.10
N ALA A 386 20.10 -6.80 18.41
CA ALA A 386 18.91 -7.00 19.23
C ALA A 386 18.77 -5.84 20.23
N LEU A 387 17.58 -5.26 20.30
CA LEU A 387 17.18 -4.28 21.30
C LEU A 387 16.44 -5.01 22.41
N PHE A 388 16.91 -4.85 23.64
CA PHE A 388 16.34 -5.44 24.84
C PHE A 388 15.52 -4.42 25.65
N PRO A 389 14.67 -4.90 26.57
CA PRO A 389 14.01 -4.04 27.55
C PRO A 389 15.02 -3.15 28.28
N GLY A 390 14.64 -1.91 28.60
CA GLY A 390 15.56 -0.92 29.17
C GLY A 390 16.51 -0.25 28.18
N GLY A 391 16.40 -0.54 26.87
CA GLY A 391 17.14 0.17 25.83
C GLY A 391 18.56 -0.36 25.59
N ARG A 392 18.90 -1.56 26.08
CA ARG A 392 20.21 -2.20 25.80
C ARG A 392 20.22 -2.74 24.38
N VAL A 393 21.24 -2.40 23.57
CA VAL A 393 21.46 -3.00 22.24
C VAL A 393 22.67 -3.91 22.27
N MET A 394 22.52 -5.09 21.68
CA MET A 394 23.58 -6.09 21.58
C MET A 394 23.78 -6.49 20.12
N ASN A 395 25.04 -6.59 19.70
CA ASN A 395 25.39 -7.20 18.42
C ASN A 395 25.38 -8.73 18.57
N LEU A 396 24.50 -9.39 17.84
CA LEU A 396 24.34 -10.85 17.92
C LEU A 396 25.50 -11.62 17.27
N ALA A 397 26.36 -10.98 16.48
CA ALA A 397 27.57 -11.62 15.96
C ALA A 397 28.64 -11.82 17.04
N ALA A 398 28.65 -11.01 18.11
CA ALA A 398 29.57 -11.18 19.25
C ALA A 398 29.10 -12.26 20.23
N TRP A 399 27.94 -12.86 19.98
CA TRP A 399 27.30 -13.83 20.85
C TRP A 399 27.94 -15.23 20.71
N SER A 400 28.58 -15.54 19.58
CA SER A 400 29.36 -16.77 19.41
C SER A 400 30.58 -16.86 20.31
N ASP A 401 31.17 -15.71 20.67
CA ASP A 401 32.41 -15.65 21.45
C ASP A 401 32.17 -15.75 22.97
N THR A 402 30.92 -15.55 23.41
CA THR A 402 30.55 -15.56 24.83
C THR A 402 29.79 -16.83 25.26
N ALA A 403 29.21 -17.58 24.31
CA ALA A 403 28.45 -18.81 24.61
C ALA A 403 29.28 -20.11 24.54
N MET A 404 30.57 -20.04 24.20
CA MET A 404 31.52 -21.17 24.29
C MET A 404 32.52 -21.05 25.45
N GLY A 405 32.24 -20.18 26.43
CA GLY A 405 33.04 -20.00 27.64
C GLY A 405 32.48 -20.75 28.84
#